data_AF-A0A9N9PZY2-F1
#
_entry.id   AF-A0A9N9PZY2-F1
#
_cell.length_a   1.000
_cell.length_b   1.000
_cell.length_c   1.000
_cell.angle_alpha   90.00
_cell.angle_beta   90.00
_cell.angle_gamma   90.00
#
_symmetry.space_group_name_H-M   'P 1'
#
loop_
_entity.id
_entity.type
_entity.pdbx_description
1 polymer ?
#
loop_
_entity_poly.entity_id
_entity_poly.type
_entity_poly.pdbx_seq_one_letter_code
_entity_poly.pdbx_strand_id
1 'polypeptide(L)'
;MQCISSPTRTEIDAAHARGTYRDIGLPSLRNPSGWLKRILYGLLVLSTLPLHFFWNSAVFTKTQLLDYDVLVVKPEMISYPEVNCNPIMLKSTGLNRRRGAQGYYNYPVLTESRNLATPVWRNGVSLDRKYTMENLPLYTNGPNWYQAKVCEEANFMLAAAKQNELIRLSNEECMRNYGVPRARFSGWGSVFVVTKPEVKVHAANGSNPDMLLHFRYEGYVSNYTGDNWVCGPEHLLNNNYKCDYRKLVANSAAWTLGEISGDPNWDYGIVRTTEWPIDYCLADRTNLGGECQLQYSFVVMACVVAANVIKLVCMVIVLKTQREPVLATIGDGIASFLERPDRFTADTPFLSRTEARMFKYTGEKSHTGASLSKGVSLKGKPRKWKTRKFALRWWEAPSWRRRCITLILCIAAIITIFVLLQYCFTLTVDKAFPDTTSPWVMGFGTYNADATLPGLGGGAYDNARPDKDSFSSSTILMNLVALENLQQVIVSCLYFAYNTVYTCMVSADEWSRFSTH
;
A
#
# COMPACT_ATOMS: atom_id res chain seq x y z
N MET A 1 25.62 -4.60 -16.65
CA MET A 1 25.00 -5.94 -16.82
C MET A 1 25.21 -6.48 -18.23
N GLN A 2 24.80 -5.76 -19.28
CA GLN A 2 24.95 -6.17 -20.68
C GLN A 2 26.38 -6.62 -21.03
N CYS A 3 27.40 -5.81 -20.73
CA CYS A 3 28.80 -6.16 -21.02
C CYS A 3 29.27 -7.48 -20.38
N ILE A 4 28.83 -7.80 -19.15
CA ILE A 4 29.21 -9.04 -18.47
C ILE A 4 28.45 -10.25 -19.02
N SER A 5 27.19 -10.04 -19.44
CA SER A 5 26.38 -11.07 -20.08
C SER A 5 26.69 -11.28 -21.55
N SER A 6 27.47 -10.41 -22.18
CA SER A 6 27.89 -10.56 -23.57
C SER A 6 29.15 -11.42 -23.66
N PRO A 7 29.20 -12.41 -24.57
CA PRO A 7 30.37 -13.25 -24.72
C PRO A 7 31.48 -12.51 -25.49
N THR A 8 32.72 -12.83 -25.18
CA THR A 8 33.89 -12.48 -26.00
C THR A 8 34.07 -13.49 -27.13
N ARG A 9 34.86 -13.14 -28.15
CA ARG A 9 35.13 -14.06 -29.28
C ARG A 9 35.83 -15.35 -28.82
N THR A 10 36.73 -15.26 -27.84
CA THR A 10 37.42 -16.42 -27.23
C THR A 10 36.46 -17.33 -26.47
N GLU A 11 35.48 -16.78 -25.74
CA GLU A 11 34.46 -17.56 -25.06
C GLU A 11 33.51 -18.29 -26.01
N ILE A 12 33.24 -17.71 -27.18
CA ILE A 12 32.48 -18.37 -28.25
C ILE A 12 33.26 -19.55 -28.80
N ASP A 13 34.52 -19.36 -29.18
CA ASP A 13 35.35 -20.43 -29.73
C ASP A 13 35.48 -21.60 -28.74
N ALA A 14 35.71 -21.28 -27.46
CA ALA A 14 35.73 -22.29 -26.41
C ALA A 14 34.38 -23.00 -26.24
N ALA A 15 33.25 -22.30 -26.43
CA ALA A 15 31.93 -22.92 -26.40
C ALA A 15 31.69 -23.84 -27.60
N HIS A 16 32.05 -23.40 -28.81
CA HIS A 16 31.90 -24.16 -30.04
C HIS A 16 32.80 -25.40 -30.06
N ALA A 17 34.03 -25.31 -29.52
CA ALA A 17 34.91 -26.46 -29.31
C ALA A 17 34.27 -27.57 -28.45
N ARG A 18 33.41 -27.18 -27.49
CA ARG A 18 32.65 -28.11 -26.64
C ARG A 18 31.30 -28.53 -27.23
N GLY A 19 30.98 -28.12 -28.46
CA GLY A 19 29.66 -28.37 -29.05
C GLY A 19 28.52 -27.61 -28.37
N THR A 20 28.80 -26.43 -27.81
CA THR A 20 27.82 -25.56 -27.15
C THR A 20 27.78 -24.18 -27.81
N TYR A 21 26.76 -23.37 -27.52
CA TYR A 21 26.59 -22.03 -28.09
C TYR A 21 26.49 -20.96 -27.01
N ARG A 22 26.75 -19.72 -27.40
CA ARG A 22 26.51 -18.50 -26.59
C ARG A 22 25.51 -17.60 -27.33
N ASP A 23 24.69 -16.88 -26.56
CA ASP A 23 23.74 -15.92 -27.13
C ASP A 23 24.49 -14.59 -27.40
N ILE A 24 24.35 -13.99 -28.58
CA ILE A 24 24.87 -12.65 -28.91
C ILE A 24 23.68 -11.69 -29.03
N GLY A 25 23.82 -10.43 -28.64
CA GLY A 25 22.75 -9.43 -28.80
C GLY A 25 21.56 -9.58 -27.85
N LEU A 26 21.60 -10.54 -26.91
CA LEU A 26 20.50 -10.85 -26.01
C LEU A 26 20.99 -11.00 -24.56
N PRO A 27 20.22 -10.50 -23.57
CA PRO A 27 20.49 -10.80 -22.16
C PRO A 27 20.45 -12.31 -21.93
N SER A 28 21.55 -12.89 -21.45
CA SER A 28 21.63 -14.34 -21.21
C SER A 28 22.32 -14.64 -19.89
N LEU A 29 21.60 -15.33 -19.00
CA LEU A 29 22.13 -15.86 -17.75
C LEU A 29 23.15 -17.00 -17.98
N ARG A 30 23.22 -17.53 -19.20
CA ARG A 30 24.12 -18.64 -19.55
C ARG A 30 25.50 -18.18 -19.98
N ASN A 31 25.59 -16.95 -20.50
CA ASN A 31 26.80 -16.43 -21.11
C ASN A 31 27.95 -16.17 -20.15
N PRO A 32 27.75 -15.70 -18.90
CA PRO A 32 28.85 -15.53 -17.95
C PRO A 32 29.64 -16.85 -17.73
N SER A 33 30.77 -16.98 -18.43
CA SER A 33 31.73 -18.07 -18.26
C SER A 33 32.77 -17.69 -17.22
N GLY A 34 33.11 -18.63 -16.35
CA GLY A 34 34.07 -18.41 -15.28
C GLY A 34 33.43 -17.89 -13.99
N TRP A 35 34.10 -18.20 -12.87
CA TRP A 35 33.61 -17.90 -11.53
C TRP A 35 33.49 -16.38 -11.29
N LEU A 36 34.49 -15.60 -11.73
CA LEU A 36 34.51 -14.15 -11.55
C LEU A 36 33.33 -13.44 -12.24
N LYS A 37 33.09 -13.73 -13.53
CA LYS A 37 31.95 -13.14 -14.27
C LYS A 37 30.62 -13.49 -13.61
N ARG A 38 30.47 -14.71 -13.09
CA ARG A 38 29.25 -15.15 -12.38
C ARG A 38 29.05 -14.39 -11.06
N ILE A 39 30.11 -14.24 -10.27
CA ILE A 39 30.06 -13.45 -9.03
C ILE A 39 29.71 -12.00 -9.32
N LEU A 40 30.40 -11.35 -10.27
CA LEU A 40 30.15 -9.96 -10.64
C LEU A 40 28.73 -9.76 -11.18
N TYR A 41 28.26 -10.67 -12.03
CA TYR A 41 26.89 -10.64 -12.53
C TYR A 41 25.89 -10.78 -11.36
N GLY A 42 26.10 -11.74 -10.47
CA GLY A 42 25.25 -11.95 -9.29
C GLY A 42 25.23 -10.74 -8.34
N LEU A 43 26.39 -10.14 -8.06
CA LEU A 43 26.50 -8.93 -7.25
C LEU A 43 25.76 -7.75 -7.88
N LEU A 44 25.86 -7.58 -9.21
CA LEU A 44 25.11 -6.55 -9.91
C LEU A 44 23.60 -6.79 -9.89
N VAL A 45 23.12 -8.03 -10.03
CA VAL A 45 21.69 -8.36 -9.85
C VAL A 45 21.26 -8.03 -8.42
N LEU A 46 21.96 -8.56 -7.43
CA LEU A 46 21.58 -8.46 -6.03
C LEU A 46 21.59 -7.01 -5.54
N SER A 47 22.62 -6.24 -5.89
CA SER A 47 22.70 -4.81 -5.55
C SER A 47 21.71 -3.94 -6.34
N THR A 48 21.04 -4.45 -7.36
CA THR A 48 19.99 -3.70 -8.08
C THR A 48 18.64 -3.81 -7.36
N LEU A 49 18.40 -4.88 -6.58
CA LEU A 49 17.14 -5.05 -5.84
C LEU A 49 16.85 -3.91 -4.84
N PRO A 50 17.80 -3.44 -3.99
CA PRO A 50 17.52 -2.36 -3.06
C PRO A 50 17.07 -1.05 -3.73
N LEU A 51 17.58 -0.77 -4.93
CA LEU A 51 17.15 0.41 -5.69
C LEU A 51 15.70 0.29 -6.14
N HIS A 52 15.30 -0.87 -6.64
CA HIS A 52 13.91 -1.07 -7.07
C HIS A 52 12.92 -1.17 -5.90
N PHE A 53 13.35 -1.66 -4.74
CA PHE A 53 12.46 -1.83 -3.58
C PHE A 53 12.38 -0.62 -2.67
N PHE A 54 13.44 0.19 -2.55
CA PHE A 54 13.50 1.18 -1.47
C PHE A 54 13.81 2.61 -1.92
N TRP A 55 14.40 2.83 -3.10
CA TRP A 55 14.88 4.16 -3.49
C TRP A 55 13.76 5.22 -3.51
N ASN A 56 12.62 4.88 -4.10
CA ASN A 56 11.49 5.81 -4.25
C ASN A 56 10.84 6.18 -2.90
N SER A 57 11.13 5.44 -1.84
CA SER A 57 10.60 5.69 -0.49
C SER A 57 11.70 6.03 0.51
N ALA A 58 12.92 6.32 0.02
CA ALA A 58 14.02 6.76 0.88
C ALA A 58 13.73 8.14 1.49
N VAL A 59 13.01 8.96 0.74
CA VAL A 59 12.46 10.25 1.15
C VAL A 59 10.95 10.17 1.03
N PHE A 60 10.24 10.48 2.10
CA PHE A 60 8.79 10.38 2.16
C PHE A 60 8.23 11.52 2.99
N THR A 61 6.98 11.88 2.73
CA THR A 61 6.29 12.94 3.45
C THR A 61 5.49 12.33 4.61
N LYS A 62 5.48 13.02 5.74
CA LYS A 62 4.53 12.77 6.82
C LYS A 62 3.65 14.00 6.95
N THR A 63 2.34 13.79 6.86
CA THR A 63 1.36 14.84 7.09
C THR A 63 0.83 14.71 8.52
N GLN A 64 0.79 15.81 9.25
CA GLN A 64 0.20 15.81 10.59
C GLN A 64 -1.32 15.70 10.51
N LEU A 65 -1.87 14.79 11.32
CA LEU A 65 -3.28 14.63 11.57
C LEU A 65 -3.58 15.27 12.92
N LEU A 66 -4.51 16.22 12.95
CA LEU A 66 -4.97 16.81 14.21
C LEU A 66 -5.93 15.84 14.91
N ASP A 67 -5.70 15.61 16.20
CA ASP A 67 -6.74 15.20 17.14
C ASP A 67 -7.33 16.50 17.73
N TYR A 68 -8.63 16.52 17.97
CA TYR A 68 -9.33 17.69 18.49
C TYR A 68 -10.43 17.26 19.46
N ASP A 69 -10.78 18.15 20.39
CA ASP A 69 -11.88 17.91 21.33
C ASP A 69 -13.17 18.55 20.79
N VAL A 70 -14.27 17.81 20.89
CA VAL A 70 -15.62 18.31 20.54
C VAL A 70 -16.40 18.46 21.84
N LEU A 71 -16.88 19.68 22.09
CA LEU A 71 -17.68 19.99 23.27
C LEU A 71 -19.01 20.60 22.83
N VAL A 72 -20.11 19.90 23.10
CA VAL A 72 -21.47 20.43 22.89
C VAL A 72 -21.88 21.17 24.16
N VAL A 73 -22.12 22.47 24.03
CA VAL A 73 -22.29 23.38 25.17
C VAL A 73 -23.54 24.23 25.00
N LYS A 74 -24.10 24.67 26.13
CA LYS A 74 -25.15 25.68 26.13
C LYS A 74 -24.58 27.08 25.91
N PRO A 75 -25.36 28.01 25.33
CA PRO A 75 -24.87 29.36 25.05
C PRO A 75 -24.45 30.13 26.31
N GLU A 76 -25.07 29.85 27.47
CA GLU A 76 -24.76 30.52 28.73
C GLU A 76 -23.33 30.21 29.22
N MET A 77 -22.82 29.01 28.90
CA MET A 77 -21.49 28.56 29.33
C MET A 77 -20.36 29.48 28.85
N ILE A 78 -20.52 30.10 27.68
CA ILE A 78 -19.53 31.00 27.07
C ILE A 78 -19.30 32.25 27.95
N SER A 79 -20.29 32.62 28.76
CA SER A 79 -20.23 33.79 29.65
C SER A 79 -19.71 33.46 31.05
N TYR A 80 -19.50 32.18 31.38
CA TYR A 80 -19.10 31.79 32.73
C TYR A 80 -17.65 32.12 33.03
N PRO A 81 -17.26 32.37 34.29
CA PRO A 81 -15.86 32.61 34.65
C PRO A 81 -14.97 31.39 34.34
N GLU A 82 -15.45 30.19 34.65
CA GLU A 82 -14.75 28.90 34.47
C GLU A 82 -15.75 27.80 34.09
N VAL A 83 -15.28 26.73 33.47
CA VAL A 83 -16.10 25.57 33.09
C VAL A 83 -16.35 24.69 34.31
N ASN A 84 -17.63 24.39 34.58
CA ASN A 84 -18.01 23.44 35.62
C ASN A 84 -17.75 22.00 35.15
N CYS A 85 -16.61 21.44 35.58
CA CYS A 85 -16.16 20.11 35.20
C CYS A 85 -16.58 18.99 36.19
N ASN A 86 -17.50 19.26 37.12
CA ASN A 86 -18.12 18.20 37.93
C ASN A 86 -18.58 17.07 37.02
N PRO A 87 -18.44 15.79 37.45
CA PRO A 87 -18.39 14.66 36.54
C PRO A 87 -19.54 14.78 35.55
N ILE A 88 -19.19 15.16 34.32
CA ILE A 88 -20.07 15.14 33.16
C ILE A 88 -20.27 13.65 32.93
N MET A 89 -21.17 13.08 33.73
CA MET A 89 -21.64 11.73 33.59
C MET A 89 -22.46 11.77 32.32
N LEU A 90 -21.81 11.55 31.19
CA LEU A 90 -22.48 10.85 30.10
C LEU A 90 -23.09 9.64 30.77
N LYS A 91 -24.42 9.60 30.88
CA LYS A 91 -25.09 8.39 31.32
C LYS A 91 -24.60 7.31 30.37
N SER A 92 -23.83 6.36 30.88
CA SER A 92 -23.91 5.03 30.29
C SER A 92 -25.33 4.60 30.57
N THR A 93 -26.22 4.71 29.60
CA THR A 93 -27.45 3.96 29.67
C THR A 93 -27.04 2.51 29.63
N GLY A 94 -26.92 1.89 30.81
CA GLY A 94 -26.69 0.48 30.91
C GLY A 94 -27.79 -0.21 30.12
N LEU A 95 -27.40 -0.89 29.05
CA LEU A 95 -28.27 -1.86 28.39
C LEU A 95 -28.79 -2.81 29.47
N ASN A 96 -30.08 -3.12 29.37
CA ASN A 96 -30.86 -3.78 30.41
C ASN A 96 -30.12 -4.90 31.13
N ARG A 97 -30.24 -4.88 32.46
CA ARG A 97 -29.65 -5.84 33.42
C ARG A 97 -30.06 -7.31 33.22
N ARG A 98 -30.92 -7.63 32.24
CA ARG A 98 -31.63 -8.92 32.19
C ARG A 98 -30.78 -10.09 31.71
N ARG A 99 -29.68 -9.89 30.96
CA ARG A 99 -28.76 -10.96 30.55
C ARG A 99 -27.32 -10.50 30.31
N GLY A 100 -26.66 -9.91 31.31
CA GLY A 100 -25.19 -9.82 31.35
C GLY A 100 -24.45 -9.13 30.18
N ALA A 101 -25.14 -8.50 29.24
CA ALA A 101 -24.54 -7.78 28.13
C ALA A 101 -24.39 -6.30 28.51
N GLN A 102 -23.30 -5.98 29.22
CA GLN A 102 -22.84 -4.59 29.31
C GLN A 102 -22.23 -4.20 27.95
N GLY A 103 -23.08 -3.75 27.03
CA GLY A 103 -22.62 -3.09 25.80
C GLY A 103 -22.17 -1.68 26.14
N TYR A 104 -20.86 -1.52 26.30
CA TYR A 104 -20.19 -0.25 26.53
C TYR A 104 -20.11 0.54 25.21
N TYR A 105 -21.12 1.35 24.91
CA TYR A 105 -20.97 2.50 24.01
C TYR A 105 -21.15 3.75 24.88
N ASN A 106 -20.13 4.61 24.92
CA ASN A 106 -20.01 5.85 25.72
C ASN A 106 -19.14 5.81 26.99
N TYR A 107 -18.19 4.88 27.09
CA TYR A 107 -16.96 5.16 27.85
C TYR A 107 -15.80 5.30 26.86
N PRO A 108 -14.88 6.27 27.03
CA PRO A 108 -13.54 6.11 26.52
C PRO A 108 -12.89 5.04 27.41
N VAL A 109 -13.16 3.77 27.11
CA VAL A 109 -12.29 2.73 27.64
C VAL A 109 -11.03 2.87 26.81
N LEU A 110 -10.01 3.54 27.37
CA LEU A 110 -8.65 3.15 27.05
C LEU A 110 -8.49 1.72 27.56
N THR A 111 -8.97 0.74 26.79
CA THR A 111 -8.42 -0.59 26.90
C THR A 111 -7.05 -0.49 26.27
N GLU A 112 -6.05 -0.23 27.10
CA GLU A 112 -4.71 -0.71 26.82
C GLU A 112 -4.86 -2.18 26.40
N SER A 113 -4.49 -2.45 25.16
CA SER A 113 -4.80 -3.69 24.48
C SER A 113 -4.29 -4.90 25.26
N ARG A 114 -5.19 -5.86 25.51
CA ARG A 114 -4.88 -7.28 25.39
C ARG A 114 -6.19 -8.08 25.32
N ASN A 115 -6.49 -8.57 24.12
CA ASN A 115 -7.32 -9.76 23.88
C ASN A 115 -8.84 -9.66 24.15
N LEU A 116 -9.55 -8.75 23.47
CA LEU A 116 -10.98 -8.95 23.21
C LEU A 116 -11.21 -9.10 21.71
N ALA A 117 -10.86 -10.28 21.21
CA ALA A 117 -11.42 -10.80 19.98
C ALA A 117 -12.94 -10.90 20.17
N THR A 118 -13.70 -9.97 19.58
CA THR A 118 -15.15 -10.13 19.49
C THR A 118 -15.45 -11.32 18.57
N PRO A 119 -16.25 -12.31 19.00
CA PRO A 119 -16.63 -13.43 18.16
C PRO A 119 -17.55 -12.93 17.05
N VAL A 120 -17.08 -13.09 15.81
CA VAL A 120 -17.92 -13.05 14.62
C VAL A 120 -18.94 -14.17 14.73
N TRP A 121 -20.23 -13.82 14.74
CA TRP A 121 -21.32 -14.79 14.59
C TRP A 121 -21.20 -15.45 13.21
N ARG A 122 -20.55 -16.61 13.16
CA ARG A 122 -20.63 -17.53 12.03
C ARG A 122 -21.13 -18.88 12.53
N ASN A 123 -22.33 -19.23 12.10
CA ASN A 123 -22.95 -20.56 12.20
C ASN A 123 -23.28 -21.09 13.61
N GLY A 124 -24.10 -20.38 14.38
CA GLY A 124 -25.06 -21.02 15.30
C GLY A 124 -24.52 -21.93 16.41
N VAL A 125 -23.25 -21.80 16.82
CA VAL A 125 -22.70 -22.53 17.98
C VAL A 125 -22.17 -21.52 18.99
N SER A 126 -22.85 -21.41 20.13
CA SER A 126 -22.42 -20.63 21.29
C SER A 126 -21.25 -21.33 21.99
N LEU A 127 -20.06 -20.73 21.99
CA LEU A 127 -19.03 -21.08 22.96
C LEU A 127 -19.30 -20.30 24.25
N ASP A 128 -20.08 -20.93 25.13
CA ASP A 128 -20.34 -20.47 26.48
C ASP A 128 -19.05 -20.59 27.30
N ARG A 129 -18.26 -19.51 27.37
CA ARG A 129 -17.20 -19.37 28.36
C ARG A 129 -17.56 -18.20 29.27
N LYS A 130 -18.31 -18.52 30.33
CA LYS A 130 -18.62 -17.63 31.46
C LYS A 130 -17.31 -17.11 32.07
N TYR A 131 -16.93 -15.90 31.72
CA TYR A 131 -16.06 -15.08 32.56
C TYR A 131 -16.98 -14.24 33.45
N THR A 132 -17.06 -14.61 34.73
CA THR A 132 -17.73 -13.82 35.75
C THR A 132 -16.95 -12.52 35.95
N MET A 133 -17.51 -11.40 35.47
CA MET A 133 -16.97 -10.06 35.69
C MET A 133 -17.33 -9.50 37.08
N GLU A 134 -17.12 -10.27 38.15
CA GLU A 134 -17.31 -9.76 39.51
C GLU A 134 -16.11 -8.94 40.01
N ASN A 135 -14.98 -8.94 39.30
CA ASN A 135 -13.72 -8.35 39.78
C ASN A 135 -13.04 -7.38 38.78
N LEU A 136 -13.78 -6.72 37.89
CA LEU A 136 -13.27 -5.52 37.23
C LEU A 136 -13.57 -4.35 38.16
N PRO A 137 -12.54 -3.68 38.73
CA PRO A 137 -12.79 -2.50 39.53
C PRO A 137 -13.42 -1.46 38.60
N LEU A 138 -14.70 -1.17 38.82
CA LEU A 138 -15.30 0.07 38.34
C LEU A 138 -14.34 1.17 38.78
N TYR A 139 -13.64 1.78 37.82
CA TYR A 139 -12.75 2.93 38.00
C TYR A 139 -13.62 4.15 38.39
N THR A 140 -14.23 4.09 39.57
CA THR A 140 -15.11 5.14 40.10
C THR A 140 -14.42 6.00 41.15
N ASN A 141 -13.19 5.67 41.54
CA ASN A 141 -12.53 6.28 42.71
C ASN A 141 -11.16 6.92 42.41
N GLY A 142 -10.94 7.40 41.18
CA GLY A 142 -9.81 8.28 40.84
C GLY A 142 -10.24 9.34 39.82
N PRO A 143 -9.60 10.52 39.75
CA PRO A 143 -9.87 11.47 38.68
C PRO A 143 -9.54 10.77 37.35
N ASN A 144 -10.57 10.55 36.55
CA ASN A 144 -10.44 10.00 35.22
C ASN A 144 -9.48 10.90 34.42
N TRP A 145 -8.28 10.42 34.11
CA TRP A 145 -7.21 11.22 33.49
C TRP A 145 -7.63 11.85 32.15
N TYR A 146 -8.64 11.29 31.46
CA TYR A 146 -9.26 11.87 30.26
C TYR A 146 -10.19 13.04 30.59
N GLN A 147 -10.96 12.99 31.68
CA GLN A 147 -11.82 14.10 32.11
C GLN A 147 -11.01 15.30 32.61
N ALA A 148 -9.87 15.05 33.25
CA ALA A 148 -8.95 16.11 33.68
C ALA A 148 -8.39 16.89 32.48
N LYS A 149 -7.97 16.20 31.40
CA LYS A 149 -7.49 16.83 30.17
C LYS A 149 -8.59 17.59 29.42
N VAL A 150 -9.82 17.04 29.37
CA VAL A 150 -10.96 17.72 28.75
C VAL A 150 -11.31 19.01 29.48
N CYS A 151 -11.24 19.02 30.82
CA CYS A 151 -11.52 20.23 31.59
C CYS A 151 -10.49 21.34 31.35
N GLU A 152 -9.21 20.98 31.28
CA GLU A 152 -8.13 21.92 30.94
C GLU A 152 -8.35 22.55 29.56
N GLU A 153 -8.65 21.71 28.56
CA GLU A 153 -8.97 22.15 27.20
C GLU A 153 -10.23 23.02 27.14
N ALA A 154 -11.29 22.63 27.86
CA ALA A 154 -12.54 23.39 27.91
C ALA A 154 -12.34 24.79 28.51
N ASN A 155 -11.53 24.90 29.57
CA ASN A 155 -11.19 26.19 30.16
C ASN A 155 -10.31 27.03 29.24
N PHE A 156 -9.35 26.41 28.54
CA PHE A 156 -8.53 27.08 27.54
C PHE A 156 -9.39 27.65 26.39
N MET A 157 -10.26 26.82 25.82
CA MET A 157 -11.20 27.21 24.77
C MET A 157 -12.19 28.29 25.24
N LEU A 158 -12.65 28.23 26.50
CA LEU A 158 -13.51 29.28 27.08
C LEU A 158 -12.76 30.61 27.19
N ALA A 159 -11.50 30.59 27.62
CA ALA A 159 -10.66 31.79 27.69
C ALA A 159 -10.41 32.39 26.30
N ALA A 160 -10.16 31.55 25.28
CA ALA A 160 -10.02 31.96 23.88
C ALA A 160 -11.33 32.52 23.32
N ALA A 161 -12.48 31.90 23.64
CA ALA A 161 -13.80 32.38 23.24
C ALA A 161 -14.08 33.79 23.77
N LYS A 162 -13.75 34.07 25.04
CA LYS A 162 -13.91 35.40 25.65
C LYS A 162 -13.03 36.46 25.02
N GLN A 163 -11.86 36.06 24.51
CA GLN A 163 -10.93 36.95 23.82
C GLN A 163 -11.27 37.12 22.33
N ASN A 164 -12.36 36.52 21.85
CA ASN A 164 -12.74 36.46 20.43
C ASN A 164 -11.65 35.86 19.52
N GLU A 165 -10.85 34.93 20.04
CA GLU A 165 -9.82 34.23 19.27
C GLU A 165 -10.39 33.04 18.49
N LEU A 166 -11.51 32.47 18.95
CA LEU A 166 -12.21 31.40 18.25
C LEU A 166 -13.00 31.92 17.05
N ILE A 167 -13.01 31.14 15.96
CA ILE A 167 -13.73 31.48 14.75
C ILE A 167 -15.17 30.96 14.86
N ARG A 168 -16.13 31.86 14.71
CA ARG A 168 -17.54 31.51 14.59
C ARG A 168 -17.82 30.94 13.20
N LEU A 169 -18.29 29.69 13.17
CA LEU A 169 -18.72 28.99 11.97
C LEU A 169 -20.23 28.81 11.97
N SER A 170 -20.85 28.99 10.81
CA SER A 170 -22.23 28.56 10.57
C SER A 170 -22.36 27.04 10.66
N ASN A 171 -23.59 26.54 10.85
CA ASN A 171 -23.84 25.09 10.86
C ASN A 171 -23.34 24.40 9.58
N GLU A 172 -23.52 25.03 8.41
CA GLU A 172 -23.00 24.51 7.14
C GLU A 172 -21.46 24.44 7.13
N GLU A 173 -20.79 25.52 7.51
CA GLU A 173 -19.32 25.55 7.52
C GLU A 173 -18.75 24.55 8.54
N CYS A 174 -19.38 24.45 9.72
CA CYS A 174 -18.98 23.50 10.76
C CYS A 174 -19.09 22.05 10.25
N MET A 175 -20.22 21.68 9.64
CA MET A 175 -20.40 20.35 9.05
C MET A 175 -19.43 20.06 7.90
N ARG A 176 -19.14 21.06 7.05
CA ARG A 176 -18.18 20.90 5.94
C ARG A 176 -16.74 20.77 6.43
N ASN A 177 -16.40 21.43 7.53
CA ASN A 177 -15.04 21.43 8.07
C ASN A 177 -14.77 20.22 8.95
N TYR A 178 -15.75 19.73 9.72
CA TYR A 178 -15.59 18.63 10.68
C TYR A 178 -16.25 17.31 10.27
N GLY A 179 -17.27 17.33 9.41
CA GLY A 179 -18.01 16.14 8.97
C GLY A 179 -17.39 15.36 7.81
N VAL A 180 -16.21 15.78 7.35
CA VAL A 180 -15.48 15.12 6.26
C VAL A 180 -14.32 14.33 6.86
N PRO A 181 -14.01 13.11 6.39
CA PRO A 181 -12.83 12.37 6.84
C PRO A 181 -11.49 13.14 6.70
N ARG A 182 -11.46 14.17 5.84
CA ARG A 182 -10.31 15.07 5.62
C ARG A 182 -10.25 16.28 6.57
N ALA A 183 -11.24 16.45 7.47
CA ALA A 183 -11.30 17.52 8.48
C ALA A 183 -10.00 17.64 9.31
N ARG A 184 -9.32 16.52 9.51
CA ARG A 184 -8.08 16.46 10.28
C ARG A 184 -6.87 17.13 9.62
N PHE A 185 -6.99 17.45 8.33
CA PHE A 185 -5.95 18.13 7.54
C PHE A 185 -6.27 19.60 7.28
N SER A 186 -7.48 20.07 7.59
CA SER A 186 -7.94 21.41 7.21
C SER A 186 -7.55 22.50 8.21
N GLY A 187 -6.73 22.18 9.22
CA GLY A 187 -6.22 23.15 10.19
C GLY A 187 -7.25 23.57 11.26
N TRP A 188 -8.30 22.78 11.46
CA TRP A 188 -9.31 23.04 12.48
C TRP A 188 -9.01 22.20 13.73
N GLY A 189 -8.89 22.89 14.87
CA GLY A 189 -8.62 22.30 16.19
C GLY A 189 -9.91 21.98 16.94
N SER A 190 -9.84 22.04 18.27
CA SER A 190 -10.99 21.83 19.16
C SER A 190 -12.16 22.75 18.82
N VAL A 191 -13.39 22.28 19.05
CA VAL A 191 -14.62 22.98 18.67
C VAL A 191 -15.68 22.95 19.77
N PHE A 192 -16.23 24.13 20.06
CA PHE A 192 -17.48 24.27 20.79
C PHE A 192 -18.65 24.24 19.83
N VAL A 193 -19.58 23.33 20.06
CA VAL A 193 -20.83 23.22 19.33
C VAL A 193 -21.92 23.81 20.22
N VAL A 194 -22.37 25.02 19.88
CA VAL A 194 -23.25 25.82 20.73
C VAL A 194 -24.70 25.54 20.36
N THR A 195 -25.50 25.15 21.35
CA THR A 195 -26.92 24.87 21.16
C THR A 195 -27.76 26.15 21.11
N LYS A 196 -28.97 26.06 20.56
CA LYS A 196 -29.98 27.11 20.72
C LYS A 196 -30.43 27.19 22.19
N PRO A 197 -30.94 28.34 22.65
CA PRO A 197 -31.47 28.48 24.01
C PRO A 197 -32.55 27.44 24.33
N GLU A 198 -32.69 27.09 25.62
CA GLU A 198 -33.75 26.20 26.15
C GLU A 198 -33.62 24.69 25.88
N VAL A 199 -32.41 24.15 25.98
CA VAL A 199 -32.22 22.70 25.94
C VAL A 199 -32.68 22.02 27.23
N LYS A 200 -33.70 21.15 27.14
CA LYS A 200 -34.16 20.30 28.24
C LYS A 200 -33.24 19.08 28.39
N VAL A 201 -32.60 18.93 29.54
CA VAL A 201 -31.72 17.80 29.85
C VAL A 201 -32.40 16.88 30.87
N HIS A 202 -32.39 15.56 30.63
CA HIS A 202 -32.83 14.56 31.61
C HIS A 202 -31.76 14.28 32.67
N ALA A 203 -31.56 15.22 33.58
CA ALA A 203 -30.64 15.06 34.71
C ALA A 203 -31.08 13.92 35.65
N ALA A 204 -30.18 12.99 36.00
CA ALA A 204 -30.46 11.93 36.97
C ALA A 204 -30.72 12.46 38.39
N ASN A 205 -30.15 13.62 38.74
CA ASN A 205 -30.14 14.19 40.09
C ASN A 205 -30.62 15.67 40.14
N GLY A 206 -31.33 16.16 39.12
CA GLY A 206 -31.74 17.56 39.04
C GLY A 206 -30.63 18.57 38.69
N SER A 207 -29.40 18.12 38.45
CA SER A 207 -28.28 18.93 37.97
C SER A 207 -28.41 19.24 36.48
N ASN A 208 -28.51 20.50 36.08
CA ASN A 208 -28.59 20.91 34.68
C ASN A 208 -27.17 21.17 34.12
N PRO A 209 -26.50 20.22 33.45
CA PRO A 209 -25.12 20.40 33.03
C PRO A 209 -25.02 21.45 31.91
N ASP A 210 -24.02 22.32 31.97
CA ASP A 210 -23.77 23.34 30.95
C ASP A 210 -23.05 22.77 29.72
N MET A 211 -22.24 21.74 29.94
CA MET A 211 -21.68 20.89 28.89
C MET A 211 -22.52 19.63 28.72
N LEU A 212 -23.11 19.46 27.54
CA LEU A 212 -24.07 18.41 27.23
C LEU A 212 -23.39 17.13 26.74
N LEU A 213 -22.32 17.26 25.97
CA LEU A 213 -21.53 16.16 25.43
C LEU A 213 -20.09 16.60 25.26
N HIS A 214 -19.14 15.72 25.57
CA HIS A 214 -17.75 15.92 25.21
C HIS A 214 -17.14 14.60 24.74
N PHE A 215 -16.24 14.70 23.78
CA PHE A 215 -15.36 13.59 23.42
C PHE A 215 -14.10 14.14 22.75
N ARG A 216 -13.01 13.41 22.96
CA ARG A 216 -11.83 13.58 22.12
C ARG A 216 -12.02 12.79 20.85
N TYR A 217 -11.89 13.47 19.73
CA TYR A 217 -11.84 12.81 18.46
C TYR A 217 -10.45 12.15 18.32
N GLU A 218 -10.37 10.88 18.73
CA GLU A 218 -9.25 9.98 18.44
C GLU A 218 -9.72 8.98 17.38
N GLY A 219 -8.80 8.42 16.59
CA GLY A 219 -9.10 7.65 15.38
C GLY A 219 -10.03 6.43 15.55
N TYR A 220 -10.47 6.08 16.76
CA TYR A 220 -11.54 5.11 17.04
C TYR A 220 -12.12 5.33 18.45
N VAL A 221 -13.31 5.96 18.57
CA VAL A 221 -13.98 6.08 19.87
C VAL A 221 -15.43 5.57 19.85
N SER A 222 -16.18 5.69 18.76
CA SER A 222 -17.46 5.00 18.50
C SER A 222 -18.05 5.54 17.19
N ASN A 223 -19.13 4.93 16.66
CA ASN A 223 -19.87 5.50 15.53
C ASN A 223 -20.52 6.87 15.88
N TYR A 224 -20.63 7.21 17.17
CA TYR A 224 -21.15 8.48 17.67
C TYR A 224 -20.09 9.59 17.72
N THR A 225 -18.82 9.22 17.84
CA THR A 225 -17.71 10.14 18.12
C THR A 225 -16.56 10.07 17.10
N GLY A 226 -16.75 9.32 16.00
CA GLY A 226 -15.83 9.21 14.87
C GLY A 226 -16.06 10.28 13.79
N ASP A 227 -15.64 10.02 12.53
CA ASP A 227 -15.69 10.98 11.39
C ASP A 227 -17.10 11.52 11.08
N ASN A 228 -18.11 10.93 11.72
CA ASN A 228 -19.52 11.09 11.46
C ASN A 228 -20.27 11.74 12.63
N TRP A 229 -19.57 12.27 13.64
CA TRP A 229 -20.21 12.82 14.84
C TRP A 229 -21.21 13.95 14.54
N VAL A 230 -21.02 14.66 13.43
CA VAL A 230 -21.96 15.71 12.95
C VAL A 230 -23.34 15.16 12.57
N CYS A 231 -23.47 13.86 12.30
CA CYS A 231 -24.71 13.23 11.88
C CYS A 231 -25.72 12.98 13.01
N GLY A 232 -25.33 13.21 14.26
CA GLY A 232 -26.23 13.12 15.41
C GLY A 232 -26.77 11.69 15.67
N PRO A 233 -27.74 11.57 16.59
CA PRO A 233 -28.21 10.28 17.11
C PRO A 233 -29.05 9.47 16.09
N GLU A 234 -29.72 10.11 15.12
CA GLU A 234 -30.53 9.43 14.09
C GLU A 234 -29.72 8.42 13.29
N HIS A 235 -28.47 8.79 13.02
CA HIS A 235 -27.54 7.99 12.24
C HIS A 235 -27.22 6.65 12.89
N LEU A 236 -27.13 6.63 14.22
CA LEU A 236 -26.87 5.44 15.00
C LEU A 236 -28.08 4.50 15.05
N LEU A 237 -29.28 5.07 15.15
CA LEU A 237 -30.53 4.31 15.23
C LEU A 237 -30.80 3.52 13.94
N ASN A 238 -30.47 4.11 12.80
CA ASN A 238 -30.68 3.49 11.49
C ASN A 238 -29.66 2.39 11.17
N ASN A 239 -28.64 2.17 12.02
CA ASN A 239 -27.58 1.15 11.87
C ASN A 239 -26.95 1.11 10.47
N ASN A 240 -26.92 2.25 9.77
CA ASN A 240 -26.56 2.29 8.35
C ASN A 240 -25.04 2.43 8.14
N TYR A 241 -24.24 2.60 9.19
CA TYR A 241 -22.77 2.77 9.14
C TYR A 241 -22.26 3.87 8.16
N LYS A 242 -23.15 4.66 7.56
CA LYS A 242 -22.90 5.54 6.41
C LYS A 242 -23.51 6.90 6.67
N CYS A 243 -22.73 7.84 7.21
CA CYS A 243 -23.18 9.20 7.52
C CYS A 243 -23.04 10.04 6.27
N ASP A 244 -24.16 10.50 5.73
CA ASP A 244 -24.18 11.39 4.58
C ASP A 244 -24.28 12.84 5.07
N TYR A 245 -23.15 13.37 5.55
CA TYR A 245 -23.08 14.76 6.01
C TYR A 245 -23.49 15.75 4.90
N ARG A 246 -23.38 15.40 3.61
CA ARG A 246 -23.73 16.30 2.51
C ARG A 246 -25.23 16.56 2.45
N LYS A 247 -26.07 15.57 2.76
CA LYS A 247 -27.52 15.76 2.92
C LYS A 247 -27.85 16.63 4.12
N LEU A 248 -27.11 16.48 5.22
CA LEU A 248 -27.28 17.32 6.41
C LEU A 248 -26.87 18.77 6.14
N VAL A 249 -25.79 18.98 5.37
CA VAL A 249 -25.36 20.31 4.95
C VAL A 249 -26.46 21.02 4.14
N ALA A 250 -27.18 20.29 3.28
CA ALA A 250 -28.30 20.86 2.52
C ALA A 250 -29.47 21.32 3.42
N ASN A 251 -29.57 20.81 4.65
CA ASN A 251 -30.56 21.21 5.65
C ASN A 251 -29.88 21.62 6.98
N SER A 252 -28.80 22.39 6.90
CA SER A 252 -27.95 22.74 8.06
C SER A 252 -28.67 23.54 9.15
N ALA A 253 -29.78 24.21 8.82
CA ALA A 253 -30.59 24.97 9.76
C ALA A 253 -31.36 24.08 10.77
N ALA A 254 -31.61 22.82 10.41
CA ALA A 254 -32.29 21.82 11.24
C ALA A 254 -31.31 20.89 11.96
N TRP A 255 -30.04 21.28 12.09
CA TRP A 255 -29.03 20.45 12.74
C TRP A 255 -29.36 20.21 14.22
N THR A 256 -29.44 18.94 14.60
CA THR A 256 -29.59 18.52 15.98
C THR A 256 -28.53 17.48 16.35
N LEU A 257 -27.99 17.61 17.55
CA LEU A 257 -27.25 16.54 18.24
C LEU A 257 -28.09 16.07 19.42
N GLY A 258 -27.74 14.98 20.10
CA GLY A 258 -28.61 14.53 21.19
C GLY A 258 -28.17 13.25 21.86
N GLU A 259 -28.61 13.08 23.09
CA GLU A 259 -28.31 11.89 23.87
C GLU A 259 -28.98 10.65 23.26
N ILE A 260 -28.27 9.53 23.37
CA ILE A 260 -28.75 8.20 23.03
C ILE A 260 -28.94 7.37 24.29
N SER A 261 -30.01 6.58 24.34
CA SER A 261 -30.24 5.62 25.42
C SER A 261 -30.43 4.21 24.87
N GLY A 262 -30.08 3.18 25.64
CA GLY A 262 -30.46 1.82 25.34
C GLY A 262 -31.98 1.65 25.26
N ASP A 263 -32.45 0.85 24.30
CA ASP A 263 -33.87 0.51 24.18
C ASP A 263 -34.29 -0.37 25.36
N PRO A 264 -35.31 0.01 26.16
CA PRO A 264 -35.78 -0.80 27.26
C PRO A 264 -36.38 -2.15 26.82
N ASN A 265 -36.72 -2.32 25.55
CA ASN A 265 -37.34 -3.52 24.99
C ASN A 265 -36.37 -4.38 24.15
N TRP A 266 -35.20 -3.85 23.78
CA TRP A 266 -34.22 -4.56 22.96
C TRP A 266 -32.81 -4.37 23.51
N ASP A 267 -32.20 -5.46 23.99
CA ASP A 267 -30.87 -5.46 24.63
C ASP A 267 -29.72 -4.97 23.73
N TYR A 268 -29.95 -4.79 22.43
CA TYR A 268 -28.99 -4.22 21.47
C TYR A 268 -29.55 -3.01 20.72
N GLY A 269 -30.74 -2.55 21.12
CA GLY A 269 -31.39 -1.38 20.56
C GLY A 269 -30.90 -0.11 21.23
N ILE A 270 -30.86 0.96 20.46
CA ILE A 270 -30.67 2.32 20.94
C ILE A 270 -31.96 3.06 20.60
N VAL A 271 -32.37 4.01 21.43
CA VAL A 271 -33.48 4.93 21.21
C VAL A 271 -33.03 6.36 21.46
N ARG A 272 -33.66 7.30 20.76
CA ARG A 272 -33.43 8.74 20.94
C ARG A 272 -34.06 9.20 22.24
N THR A 273 -33.38 10.07 22.98
CA THR A 273 -33.96 10.72 24.17
C THR A 273 -34.25 12.20 23.92
N THR A 274 -33.22 13.04 23.94
CA THR A 274 -33.34 14.49 23.83
C THR A 274 -32.49 14.99 22.68
N GLU A 275 -33.10 15.84 21.86
CA GLU A 275 -32.42 16.54 20.80
C GLU A 275 -32.08 17.96 21.22
N TRP A 276 -30.90 18.38 20.82
CA TRP A 276 -30.29 19.65 21.11
C TRP A 276 -30.11 20.35 19.77
N PRO A 277 -30.99 21.32 19.42
CA PRO A 277 -30.83 22.08 18.21
C PRO A 277 -29.56 22.92 18.28
N ILE A 278 -28.74 22.88 17.23
CA ILE A 278 -27.46 23.58 17.16
C ILE A 278 -27.65 24.95 16.50
N ASP A 279 -27.04 25.98 17.08
CA ASP A 279 -27.08 27.35 16.56
C ASP A 279 -25.83 27.69 15.73
N TYR A 280 -24.63 27.41 16.27
CA TYR A 280 -23.35 27.67 15.60
C TYR A 280 -22.21 26.88 16.25
N CYS A 281 -21.04 26.90 15.61
CA CYS A 281 -19.80 26.39 16.19
C CYS A 281 -18.79 27.51 16.46
N LEU A 282 -17.99 27.38 17.52
CA LEU A 282 -16.76 28.16 17.73
C LEU A 282 -15.58 27.21 17.63
N ALA A 283 -14.78 27.38 16.59
CA ALA A 283 -13.67 26.49 16.29
C ALA A 283 -12.34 27.21 16.47
N ASP A 284 -11.37 26.50 17.05
CA ASP A 284 -9.99 26.94 17.06
C ASP A 284 -9.34 26.68 15.69
N ARG A 285 -8.53 27.63 15.21
CA ARG A 285 -7.82 27.50 13.95
C ARG A 285 -6.34 27.32 14.23
N THR A 286 -5.83 26.18 13.80
CA THR A 286 -4.44 25.79 13.99
C THR A 286 -3.71 25.78 12.65
N ASN A 287 -2.46 26.26 12.67
CA ASN A 287 -1.56 26.14 11.52
C ASN A 287 -0.84 24.79 11.48
N LEU A 288 -1.21 23.85 12.36
CA LEU A 288 -0.57 22.54 12.48
C LEU A 288 -1.23 21.49 11.57
N GLY A 289 -2.49 21.71 11.16
CA GLY A 289 -3.22 20.78 10.32
C GLY A 289 -2.68 20.76 8.90
N GLY A 290 -2.37 19.56 8.40
CA GLY A 290 -1.91 19.40 7.02
C GLY A 290 -0.45 19.80 6.78
N GLU A 291 0.29 20.24 7.80
CA GLU A 291 1.72 20.52 7.69
C GLU A 291 2.49 19.25 7.27
N CYS A 292 3.21 19.37 6.16
CA CYS A 292 3.88 18.27 5.49
C CYS A 292 5.36 18.30 5.83
N GLN A 293 5.80 17.35 6.65
CA GLN A 293 7.21 17.19 6.99
C GLN A 293 7.89 16.22 6.04
N LEU A 294 9.01 16.64 5.46
CA LEU A 294 9.89 15.76 4.71
C LEU A 294 10.70 14.90 5.67
N GLN A 295 10.63 13.59 5.50
CA GLN A 295 11.34 12.61 6.32
C GLN A 295 12.22 11.75 5.41
N TYR A 296 13.35 11.28 5.95
CA TYR A 296 14.22 10.35 5.24
C TYR A 296 14.53 9.14 6.13
N SER A 297 14.65 7.97 5.52
CA SER A 297 15.04 6.75 6.21
C SER A 297 16.55 6.56 6.09
N PHE A 298 17.27 6.73 7.21
CA PHE A 298 18.72 6.50 7.26
C PHE A 298 19.08 5.07 6.83
N VAL A 299 18.30 4.07 7.27
CA VAL A 299 18.55 2.66 6.94
C VAL A 299 18.40 2.40 5.44
N VAL A 300 17.33 2.90 4.82
CA VAL A 300 17.13 2.78 3.37
C VAL A 300 18.29 3.44 2.61
N MET A 301 18.64 4.67 2.98
CA MET A 301 19.72 5.40 2.34
C MET A 301 21.06 4.68 2.47
N ALA A 302 21.38 4.12 3.64
CA ALA A 302 22.58 3.33 3.84
C ALA A 302 22.60 2.08 2.94
N CYS A 303 21.48 1.36 2.82
CA CYS A 303 21.35 0.21 1.92
C CYS A 303 21.57 0.60 0.45
N VAL A 304 21.00 1.72 0.02
CA VAL A 304 21.15 2.22 -1.36
C VAL A 304 22.60 2.64 -1.64
N VAL A 305 23.24 3.35 -0.70
CA VAL A 305 24.65 3.73 -0.82
C VAL A 305 25.54 2.49 -0.93
N ALA A 306 25.36 1.51 -0.03
CA ALA A 306 26.11 0.25 -0.08
C ALA A 306 25.91 -0.49 -1.42
N ALA A 307 24.66 -0.55 -1.91
CA ALA A 307 24.33 -1.15 -3.19
C ALA A 307 24.99 -0.43 -4.38
N ASN A 308 25.12 0.89 -4.34
CA ASN A 308 25.82 1.65 -5.39
C ASN A 308 27.34 1.50 -5.30
N VAL A 309 27.92 1.41 -4.10
CA VAL A 309 29.34 1.09 -3.90
C VAL A 309 29.67 -0.28 -4.48
N ILE A 310 28.84 -1.31 -4.25
CA ILE A 310 29.02 -2.64 -4.84
C ILE A 310 29.04 -2.57 -6.37
N LYS A 311 28.11 -1.81 -6.98
CA LYS A 311 28.09 -1.62 -8.44
C LYS A 311 29.34 -0.94 -8.94
N LEU A 312 29.79 0.13 -8.27
CA LEU A 312 31.02 0.84 -8.61
C LEU A 312 32.24 -0.08 -8.58
N VAL A 313 32.39 -0.86 -7.51
CA VAL A 313 33.46 -1.86 -7.39
C VAL A 313 33.39 -2.88 -8.52
N CYS A 314 32.20 -3.40 -8.83
CA CYS A 314 32.01 -4.32 -9.94
C CYS A 314 32.41 -3.69 -11.28
N MET A 315 32.01 -2.44 -11.55
CA MET A 315 32.37 -1.72 -12.77
C MET A 315 33.88 -1.53 -12.90
N VAL A 316 34.56 -1.15 -11.81
CA VAL A 316 36.02 -1.00 -11.78
C VAL A 316 36.72 -2.35 -12.03
N ILE A 317 36.24 -3.44 -11.43
CA ILE A 317 36.79 -4.78 -11.68
C ILE A 317 36.61 -5.18 -13.15
N VAL A 318 35.43 -4.93 -13.72
CA VAL A 318 35.16 -5.22 -15.14
C VAL A 318 36.11 -4.42 -16.04
N LEU A 319 36.28 -3.12 -15.79
CA LEU A 319 37.20 -2.27 -16.57
C LEU A 319 38.67 -2.75 -16.48
N LYS A 320 39.09 -3.30 -15.34
CA LYS A 320 40.47 -3.80 -15.17
C LYS A 320 40.69 -5.20 -15.75
N THR A 321 39.66 -6.05 -15.75
CA THR A 321 39.77 -7.48 -16.10
C THR A 321 39.27 -7.83 -17.50
N GLN A 322 38.22 -7.17 -18.00
CA GLN A 322 37.66 -7.42 -19.32
C GLN A 322 38.34 -6.51 -20.35
N ARG A 323 39.50 -6.94 -20.85
CA ARG A 323 40.25 -6.22 -21.89
C ARG A 323 39.87 -6.63 -23.31
N GLU A 324 39.27 -7.80 -23.47
CA GLU A 324 38.79 -8.28 -24.78
C GLU A 324 37.44 -7.64 -25.14
N PRO A 325 37.21 -7.26 -26.40
CA PRO A 325 35.93 -6.73 -26.84
C PRO A 325 34.84 -7.79 -26.70
N VAL A 326 33.72 -7.39 -26.12
CA VAL A 326 32.53 -8.23 -25.99
C VAL A 326 31.62 -8.04 -27.19
N LEU A 327 30.95 -9.12 -27.60
CA LEU A 327 30.00 -9.12 -28.71
C LEU A 327 28.62 -8.76 -28.15
N ALA A 328 28.36 -7.46 -28.06
CA ALA A 328 27.16 -6.93 -27.39
C ALA A 328 25.94 -6.92 -28.32
N THR A 329 26.15 -6.76 -29.62
CA THR A 329 25.12 -6.68 -30.65
C THR A 329 25.34 -7.73 -31.75
N ILE A 330 24.34 -7.95 -32.60
CA ILE A 330 24.49 -8.81 -33.78
C ILE A 330 25.52 -8.23 -34.75
N GLY A 331 25.58 -6.91 -34.88
CA GLY A 331 26.60 -6.22 -35.69
C GLY A 331 28.02 -6.54 -35.22
N ASP A 332 28.28 -6.48 -33.91
CA ASP A 332 29.59 -6.88 -33.36
C ASP A 332 29.92 -8.33 -33.71
N GLY A 333 28.92 -9.21 -33.62
CA GLY A 333 29.01 -10.61 -34.04
C GLY A 333 29.41 -10.73 -35.51
N ILE A 334 28.65 -10.13 -36.42
CA ILE A 334 28.90 -10.15 -37.87
C ILE A 334 30.32 -9.69 -38.18
N ALA A 335 30.70 -8.50 -37.71
CA ALA A 335 32.01 -7.93 -37.95
C ALA A 335 33.12 -8.88 -37.47
N SER A 336 32.98 -9.42 -36.26
CA SER A 336 33.98 -10.32 -35.68
C SER A 336 34.08 -11.67 -36.38
N PHE A 337 32.97 -12.24 -36.89
CA PHE A 337 32.98 -13.49 -37.65
C PHE A 337 33.49 -13.31 -39.09
N LEU A 338 33.31 -12.13 -39.69
CA LEU A 338 33.88 -11.80 -41.00
C LEU A 338 35.40 -11.58 -40.92
N GLU A 339 35.88 -10.90 -39.89
CA GLU A 339 37.30 -10.69 -39.65
C GLU A 339 38.01 -11.98 -39.25
N ARG A 340 37.39 -12.77 -38.36
CA ARG A 340 37.90 -14.07 -37.90
C ARG A 340 36.86 -15.17 -38.07
N PRO A 341 36.89 -15.94 -39.17
CA PRO A 341 36.00 -17.09 -39.37
C PRO A 341 36.13 -18.13 -38.25
N ASP A 342 35.00 -18.71 -37.84
CA ASP A 342 34.99 -19.75 -36.81
C ASP A 342 35.38 -21.13 -37.38
N ARG A 343 36.49 -21.68 -36.88
CA ARG A 343 37.03 -22.99 -37.32
C ARG A 343 36.12 -24.16 -36.96
N PHE A 344 35.32 -24.05 -35.90
CA PHE A 344 34.48 -25.15 -35.43
C PHE A 344 33.17 -25.28 -36.23
N THR A 345 32.76 -24.23 -36.94
CA THR A 345 31.54 -24.18 -37.76
C THR A 345 31.79 -23.90 -39.25
N ALA A 346 33.06 -23.81 -39.67
CA ALA A 346 33.46 -23.44 -41.03
C ALA A 346 32.81 -24.30 -42.15
N ASP A 347 32.72 -25.61 -41.94
CA ASP A 347 32.18 -26.55 -42.94
C ASP A 347 30.66 -26.80 -42.80
N THR A 348 30.00 -26.10 -41.87
CA THR A 348 28.58 -26.28 -41.56
C THR A 348 27.79 -24.97 -41.66
N PRO A 349 27.76 -24.32 -42.85
CA PRO A 349 26.97 -23.11 -43.03
C PRO A 349 25.46 -23.41 -42.88
N PHE A 350 24.70 -22.40 -42.42
CA PHE A 350 23.24 -22.42 -42.30
C PHE A 350 22.64 -23.45 -41.33
N LEU A 351 23.27 -23.65 -40.17
CA LEU A 351 22.68 -24.44 -39.09
C LEU A 351 21.36 -23.81 -38.59
N SER A 352 20.27 -24.57 -38.62
CA SER A 352 19.06 -24.16 -37.90
C SER A 352 19.30 -24.16 -36.40
N ARG A 353 18.50 -23.42 -35.64
CA ARG A 353 18.60 -23.38 -34.16
C ARG A 353 18.55 -24.77 -33.52
N THR A 354 17.76 -25.68 -34.07
CA THR A 354 17.61 -27.05 -33.57
C THR A 354 18.86 -27.87 -33.85
N GLU A 355 19.45 -27.72 -35.04
CA GLU A 355 20.68 -28.39 -35.44
C GLU A 355 21.88 -27.83 -34.67
N ALA A 356 21.98 -26.51 -34.51
CA ALA A 356 23.01 -25.86 -33.70
C ALA A 356 23.00 -26.33 -32.23
N ARG A 357 21.83 -26.66 -31.68
CA ARG A 357 21.69 -27.20 -30.31
C ARG A 357 22.12 -28.66 -30.19
N MET A 358 22.07 -29.41 -31.28
CA MET A 358 22.50 -30.82 -31.32
C MET A 358 23.89 -30.99 -31.95
N PHE A 359 24.53 -29.87 -32.31
CA PHE A 359 25.85 -29.84 -32.89
C PHE A 359 26.88 -30.34 -31.87
N LYS A 360 27.68 -31.33 -32.26
CA LYS A 360 28.84 -31.79 -31.50
C LYS A 360 30.05 -31.72 -32.41
N TYR A 361 31.09 -31.00 -32.00
CA TYR A 361 32.35 -30.97 -32.71
C TYR A 361 33.09 -32.30 -32.49
N THR A 362 33.18 -33.13 -33.53
CA THR A 362 33.90 -34.42 -33.50
C THR A 362 35.32 -34.25 -34.03
N GLY A 363 36.11 -33.49 -33.28
CA GLY A 363 37.49 -33.15 -33.61
C GLY A 363 38.53 -33.81 -32.73
N GLU A 364 38.41 -35.12 -32.47
CA GLU A 364 39.55 -36.03 -32.26
C GLU A 364 39.04 -37.48 -32.25
N LYS A 365 39.80 -38.40 -32.85
CA LYS A 365 39.47 -39.83 -32.82
C LYS A 365 39.54 -40.31 -31.36
N SER A 366 38.39 -40.55 -30.72
CA SER A 366 38.37 -41.35 -29.50
C SER A 366 38.81 -42.77 -29.85
N HIS A 367 39.94 -43.21 -29.30
CA HIS A 367 40.51 -44.54 -29.47
C HIS A 367 39.69 -45.66 -28.80
N THR A 368 38.57 -45.34 -28.18
CA THR A 368 37.67 -46.33 -27.58
C THR A 368 36.40 -46.43 -28.40
N GLY A 369 36.21 -47.56 -29.08
CA GLY A 369 35.08 -47.87 -29.96
C GLY A 369 33.71 -48.00 -29.27
N ALA A 370 33.34 -47.04 -28.42
CA ALA A 370 32.03 -46.97 -27.81
C ALA A 370 31.15 -45.94 -28.54
N SER A 371 30.09 -46.47 -29.15
CA SER A 371 29.01 -45.76 -29.84
C SER A 371 28.56 -44.50 -29.09
N LEU A 372 28.90 -43.32 -29.62
CA LEU A 372 28.56 -42.04 -29.02
C LEU A 372 27.17 -41.59 -29.51
N SER A 373 26.19 -41.75 -28.62
CA SER A 373 24.84 -41.14 -28.60
C SER A 373 24.50 -40.04 -29.63
N LYS A 374 23.47 -40.29 -30.45
CA LYS A 374 22.44 -39.37 -31.03
C LYS A 374 22.81 -37.87 -31.19
N GLY A 375 24.03 -37.55 -31.62
CA GLY A 375 24.44 -36.21 -32.04
C GLY A 375 24.57 -36.20 -33.56
N VAL A 376 24.15 -35.12 -34.22
CA VAL A 376 24.31 -35.00 -35.67
C VAL A 376 25.80 -34.78 -35.95
N SER A 377 26.52 -35.85 -36.26
CA SER A 377 27.90 -35.78 -36.75
C SER A 377 27.86 -35.29 -38.20
N LEU A 378 27.99 -33.97 -38.40
CA LEU A 378 28.02 -33.35 -39.73
C LEU A 378 29.42 -33.45 -40.36
N LYS A 379 29.97 -34.67 -40.47
CA LYS A 379 31.00 -34.94 -41.48
C LYS A 379 30.29 -35.19 -42.79
N GLY A 380 29.98 -34.12 -43.52
CA GLY A 380 29.34 -34.29 -44.83
C GLY A 380 29.01 -32.98 -45.50
N LYS A 381 29.71 -32.73 -46.62
CA LYS A 381 29.47 -31.83 -47.75
C LYS A 381 28.68 -30.53 -47.47
N PRO A 382 29.18 -29.35 -47.91
CA PRO A 382 28.49 -28.08 -47.72
C PRO A 382 27.01 -28.17 -48.15
N ARG A 383 26.11 -27.89 -47.21
CA ARG A 383 24.68 -27.90 -47.47
C ARG A 383 24.32 -26.68 -48.29
N LYS A 384 23.70 -26.90 -49.45
CA LYS A 384 23.09 -25.80 -50.23
C LYS A 384 21.97 -25.17 -49.41
N TRP A 385 22.00 -23.84 -49.28
CA TRP A 385 20.87 -23.08 -48.78
C TRP A 385 19.62 -23.38 -49.62
N LYS A 386 18.52 -23.72 -48.94
CA LYS A 386 17.21 -23.88 -49.58
C LYS A 386 16.32 -22.79 -49.05
N THR A 387 15.84 -21.93 -49.94
CA THR A 387 14.80 -20.94 -49.59
C THR A 387 13.57 -21.68 -49.09
N ARG A 388 13.07 -21.30 -47.92
CA ARG A 388 11.79 -21.82 -47.44
C ARG A 388 10.69 -21.26 -48.34
N LYS A 389 9.72 -22.11 -48.69
CA LYS A 389 8.55 -21.72 -49.51
C LYS A 389 7.64 -20.70 -48.82
N PHE A 390 7.75 -20.55 -47.50
CA PHE A 390 6.93 -19.64 -46.71
C PHE A 390 7.81 -18.78 -45.80
N ALA A 391 7.49 -17.49 -45.72
CA ALA A 391 8.09 -16.59 -44.75
C ALA A 391 7.74 -17.05 -43.32
N LEU A 392 8.74 -17.11 -42.46
CA LEU A 392 8.53 -17.47 -41.06
C LEU A 392 7.87 -16.30 -40.34
N ARG A 393 6.92 -16.62 -39.44
CA ARG A 393 6.31 -15.60 -38.60
C ARG A 393 7.32 -15.13 -37.55
N TRP A 394 7.29 -13.84 -37.21
CA TRP A 394 8.19 -13.25 -36.22
C TRP A 394 8.17 -13.98 -34.87
N TRP A 395 7.02 -14.54 -34.48
CA TRP A 395 6.86 -15.30 -33.24
C TRP A 395 7.64 -16.64 -33.19
N GLU A 396 8.21 -17.10 -34.31
CA GLU A 396 9.07 -18.29 -34.36
C GLU A 396 10.54 -18.01 -33.99
N ALA A 397 10.97 -16.75 -34.00
CA ALA A 397 12.32 -16.35 -33.64
C ALA A 397 12.68 -16.65 -32.15
N PRO A 398 11.90 -16.19 -31.15
CA PRO A 398 12.14 -16.54 -29.75
C PRO A 398 11.82 -18.02 -29.48
N SER A 399 12.44 -18.60 -28.44
CA SER A 399 12.15 -20.00 -28.09
C SER A 399 10.73 -20.14 -27.52
N TRP A 400 10.10 -21.29 -27.76
CA TRP A 400 8.77 -21.60 -27.19
C TRP A 400 8.70 -21.35 -25.68
N ARG A 401 9.73 -21.74 -24.93
CA ARG A 401 9.76 -21.52 -23.48
C ARG A 401 9.77 -20.02 -23.13
N ARG A 402 10.63 -19.21 -23.77
CA ARG A 402 10.73 -17.76 -23.50
C ARG A 402 9.42 -17.06 -23.84
N ARG A 403 8.82 -17.38 -24.99
CA ARG A 403 7.59 -16.73 -25.46
C ARG A 403 6.38 -17.08 -24.57
N CYS A 404 6.23 -18.35 -24.19
CA CYS A 404 5.12 -18.78 -23.33
C CYS A 404 5.26 -18.25 -21.92
N ILE A 405 6.45 -18.30 -21.32
CA ILE A 405 6.69 -17.72 -19.99
C ILE A 405 6.36 -16.22 -19.99
N THR A 406 6.86 -15.47 -20.98
CA THR A 406 6.60 -14.02 -21.07
C THR A 406 5.12 -13.72 -21.25
N LEU A 407 4.43 -14.42 -22.16
CA LEU A 407 2.99 -14.24 -22.36
C LEU A 407 2.18 -14.58 -21.11
N ILE A 408 2.47 -15.71 -20.45
CA ILE A 408 1.78 -16.14 -19.23
C ILE A 408 1.98 -15.10 -18.12
N LEU A 409 3.21 -14.61 -17.93
CA LEU A 409 3.49 -13.59 -16.92
C LEU A 409 2.79 -12.26 -17.22
N CYS A 410 2.77 -11.82 -18.48
CA CYS A 410 2.04 -10.60 -18.86
C CYS A 410 0.52 -10.75 -18.68
N ILE A 411 -0.06 -11.88 -19.10
CA ILE A 411 -1.49 -12.16 -18.93
C ILE A 411 -1.83 -12.24 -17.44
N ALA A 412 -1.03 -12.95 -16.64
CA ALA A 412 -1.21 -13.04 -15.20
C ALA A 412 -1.17 -11.65 -14.55
N ALA A 413 -0.20 -10.80 -14.91
CA ALA A 413 -0.12 -9.43 -14.40
C ALA A 413 -1.36 -8.60 -14.75
N ILE A 414 -1.85 -8.68 -15.99
CA ILE A 414 -3.08 -8.01 -16.43
C ILE A 414 -4.29 -8.51 -15.62
N ILE A 415 -4.45 -9.82 -15.46
CA ILE A 415 -5.52 -10.42 -14.66
C ILE A 415 -5.44 -9.95 -13.21
N THR A 416 -4.25 -9.96 -12.61
CA THR A 416 -4.05 -9.47 -11.23
C THR A 416 -4.44 -8.01 -11.09
N ILE A 417 -4.09 -7.14 -12.05
CA ILE A 417 -4.51 -5.73 -12.06
C ILE A 417 -6.03 -5.62 -12.10
N PHE A 418 -6.71 -6.36 -12.98
CA PHE A 418 -8.17 -6.35 -13.06
C PHE A 418 -8.83 -6.86 -11.77
N VAL A 419 -8.31 -7.93 -11.16
CA VAL A 419 -8.83 -8.48 -9.89
C VAL A 419 -8.64 -7.48 -8.76
N LEU A 420 -7.47 -6.85 -8.65
CA LEU A 420 -7.19 -5.84 -7.62
C LEU A 420 -8.05 -4.59 -7.82
N LEU A 421 -8.25 -4.15 -9.07
CA LEU A 421 -9.12 -3.01 -9.38
C LEU A 421 -10.58 -3.31 -9.04
N GLN A 422 -11.06 -4.52 -9.33
CA GLN A 422 -12.41 -4.96 -8.95
C GLN A 422 -12.56 -5.07 -7.43
N TYR A 423 -11.55 -5.62 -6.74
CA TYR A 423 -11.53 -5.70 -5.28
C TYR A 423 -11.56 -4.31 -4.66
N CYS A 424 -10.75 -3.37 -5.16
CA CYS A 424 -10.81 -1.98 -4.75
C CYS A 424 -12.20 -1.40 -4.99
N PHE A 425 -12.75 -1.54 -6.21
CA PHE A 425 -14.07 -1.00 -6.57
C PHE A 425 -15.18 -1.47 -5.62
N THR A 426 -15.24 -2.78 -5.34
CA THR A 426 -16.23 -3.36 -4.41
C THR A 426 -16.02 -2.88 -2.97
N LEU A 427 -14.78 -2.69 -2.51
CA LEU A 427 -14.53 -2.14 -1.19
C LEU A 427 -14.90 -0.66 -1.09
N THR A 428 -14.53 0.19 -2.06
CA THR A 428 -14.74 1.64 -1.96
C THR A 428 -16.18 2.04 -2.30
N VAL A 429 -16.79 1.44 -3.33
CA VAL A 429 -18.13 1.84 -3.78
C VAL A 429 -19.22 1.21 -2.91
N ASP A 430 -19.15 -0.09 -2.62
CA ASP A 430 -20.25 -0.76 -1.89
C ASP A 430 -20.25 -0.42 -0.39
N LYS A 431 -19.06 -0.21 0.22
CA LYS A 431 -18.94 0.02 1.67
C LYS A 431 -18.82 1.48 2.06
N ALA A 432 -18.05 2.31 1.35
CA ALA A 432 -17.80 3.69 1.77
C ALA A 432 -18.83 4.69 1.22
N PHE A 433 -19.41 4.47 0.03
CA PHE A 433 -20.28 5.48 -0.61
C PHE A 433 -21.43 4.88 -1.46
N PRO A 434 -22.59 4.55 -0.87
CA PRO A 434 -23.74 4.04 -1.64
C PRO A 434 -24.32 5.07 -2.63
N ASP A 435 -24.09 6.37 -2.41
CA ASP A 435 -24.69 7.47 -3.17
C ASP A 435 -23.68 8.21 -4.08
N THR A 436 -22.39 7.84 -4.09
CA THR A 436 -21.45 8.39 -5.08
C THR A 436 -21.43 7.51 -6.32
N THR A 437 -21.87 8.09 -7.43
CA THR A 437 -21.94 7.45 -8.74
C THR A 437 -20.58 7.14 -9.38
N SER A 438 -19.45 7.57 -8.79
CA SER A 438 -18.14 7.38 -9.39
C SER A 438 -16.95 7.41 -8.42
N PRO A 439 -16.03 6.42 -8.48
CA PRO A 439 -14.75 6.43 -7.76
C PRO A 439 -13.86 7.63 -8.12
N TRP A 440 -14.07 8.26 -9.28
CA TRP A 440 -13.26 9.38 -9.77
C TRP A 440 -13.43 10.66 -8.94
N VAL A 441 -14.48 10.75 -8.12
CA VAL A 441 -14.68 11.87 -7.17
C VAL A 441 -13.57 11.96 -6.14
N MET A 442 -12.87 10.85 -5.86
CA MET A 442 -11.72 10.87 -4.96
C MET A 442 -10.55 11.71 -5.51
N GLY A 443 -10.48 11.91 -6.84
CA GLY A 443 -9.46 12.70 -7.51
C GLY A 443 -8.08 12.02 -7.55
N PHE A 444 -7.38 12.11 -8.68
CA PHE A 444 -6.02 11.59 -8.79
C PHE A 444 -5.03 12.44 -7.98
N GLY A 445 -4.11 11.77 -7.28
CA GLY A 445 -3.03 12.44 -6.54
C GLY A 445 -3.46 13.13 -5.25
N THR A 446 -4.70 12.98 -4.81
CA THR A 446 -5.16 13.50 -3.51
C THR A 446 -5.23 12.37 -2.49
N TYR A 447 -4.77 12.62 -1.26
CA TYR A 447 -4.84 11.63 -0.20
C TYR A 447 -6.30 11.32 0.15
N ASN A 448 -6.65 10.04 0.21
CA ASN A 448 -7.92 9.59 0.77
C ASN A 448 -7.67 8.36 1.65
N ALA A 449 -8.05 8.46 2.92
CA ALA A 449 -7.91 7.36 3.88
C ALA A 449 -8.64 6.09 3.38
N ASP A 450 -9.79 6.25 2.73
CA ASP A 450 -10.59 5.15 2.18
C ASP A 450 -10.00 4.53 0.91
N ALA A 451 -9.08 5.24 0.23
CA ALA A 451 -8.34 4.75 -0.93
C ALA A 451 -6.94 4.24 -0.55
N THR A 452 -6.59 4.26 0.75
CA THR A 452 -5.33 3.74 1.25
C THR A 452 -5.49 2.24 1.48
N LEU A 453 -4.60 1.43 0.92
CA LEU A 453 -4.59 0.00 1.20
C LEU A 453 -4.30 -0.21 2.70
N PRO A 454 -5.22 -0.81 3.48
CA PRO A 454 -4.81 -1.42 4.73
C PRO A 454 -3.77 -2.48 4.35
N GLY A 455 -2.57 -2.42 4.94
CA GLY A 455 -1.45 -3.25 4.53
C GLY A 455 -1.83 -4.73 4.38
N LEU A 456 -1.10 -5.47 3.55
CA LEU A 456 -1.35 -6.90 3.24
C LEU A 456 -1.23 -7.88 4.43
N GLY A 457 -1.25 -7.38 5.67
CA GLY A 457 -1.38 -8.15 6.91
C GLY A 457 -2.18 -7.35 7.93
N GLY A 458 -3.46 -7.68 8.07
CA GLY A 458 -4.40 -7.03 8.99
C GLY A 458 -5.60 -6.49 8.21
N GLY A 459 -6.77 -7.11 8.40
CA GLY A 459 -8.00 -6.68 7.74
C GLY A 459 -8.30 -5.20 8.03
N ALA A 460 -9.23 -4.63 7.27
CA ALA A 460 -9.76 -3.27 7.45
C ALA A 460 -10.35 -2.95 8.85
N TYR A 461 -10.12 -3.80 9.86
CA TYR A 461 -10.65 -3.75 11.22
C TYR A 461 -9.65 -4.20 12.31
N ASP A 462 -8.40 -4.55 11.99
CA ASP A 462 -7.36 -4.72 13.02
C ASP A 462 -6.77 -3.33 13.34
N ASN A 463 -7.38 -2.67 14.32
CA ASN A 463 -7.17 -1.28 14.73
C ASN A 463 -5.82 -0.97 15.39
N ALA A 464 -4.78 -1.77 15.14
CA ALA A 464 -3.43 -1.36 15.50
C ALA A 464 -2.93 -0.37 14.44
N ARG A 465 -3.46 0.87 14.45
CA ARG A 465 -2.72 1.99 13.87
C ARG A 465 -1.37 1.98 14.58
N PRO A 466 -0.24 1.80 13.87
CA PRO A 466 1.05 1.70 14.50
C PRO A 466 1.28 2.96 15.33
N ASP A 467 1.43 2.77 16.63
CA ASP A 467 1.74 3.83 17.59
C ASP A 467 3.22 4.24 17.48
N LYS A 468 3.63 5.22 18.29
CA LYS A 468 5.03 5.70 18.29
C LYS A 468 6.02 4.55 18.51
N ASP A 469 5.66 3.56 19.32
CA ASP A 469 6.50 2.40 19.66
C ASP A 469 6.54 1.37 18.52
N SER A 470 5.48 1.25 17.72
CA SER A 470 5.47 0.45 16.50
C SER A 470 6.49 0.96 15.46
N PHE A 471 6.80 2.26 15.46
CA PHE A 471 7.85 2.85 14.64
C PHE A 471 9.23 2.92 15.32
N SER A 472 9.39 2.39 16.53
CA SER A 472 10.69 2.29 17.19
C SER A 472 11.67 1.39 16.42
N SER A 473 11.15 0.47 15.60
CA SER A 473 11.93 -0.32 14.65
C SER A 473 11.62 0.12 13.21
N SER A 474 12.67 0.19 12.37
CA SER A 474 12.49 0.49 10.93
C SER A 474 11.74 -0.62 10.16
N THR A 475 11.38 -1.73 10.82
CA THR A 475 10.83 -2.95 10.21
C THR A 475 9.47 -2.73 9.57
N ILE A 476 8.56 -2.01 10.24
CA ILE A 476 7.21 -1.74 9.69
C ILE A 476 7.32 -0.87 8.45
N LEU A 477 8.11 0.20 8.53
CA LEU A 477 8.38 1.08 7.38
C LEU A 477 8.98 0.27 6.23
N MET A 478 9.96 -0.60 6.48
CA MET A 478 10.57 -1.43 5.44
C MET A 478 9.59 -2.40 4.79
N ASN A 479 8.68 -3.00 5.55
CA ASN A 479 7.66 -3.90 5.01
C ASN A 479 6.66 -3.15 4.11
N LEU A 480 6.19 -1.98 4.54
CA LEU A 480 5.29 -1.14 3.75
C LEU A 480 5.97 -0.66 2.47
N VAL A 481 7.20 -0.15 2.59
CA VAL A 481 7.98 0.30 1.44
C VAL A 481 8.24 -0.85 0.46
N ALA A 482 8.62 -2.03 0.95
CA ALA A 482 8.86 -3.18 0.09
C ALA A 482 7.59 -3.61 -0.66
N LEU A 483 6.43 -3.52 -0.01
CA LEU A 483 5.15 -3.86 -0.61
C LEU A 483 4.74 -2.85 -1.69
N GLU A 484 4.83 -1.55 -1.38
CA GLU A 484 4.48 -0.48 -2.33
C GLU A 484 5.37 -0.50 -3.59
N ASN A 485 6.63 -0.87 -3.44
CA ASN A 485 7.59 -0.94 -4.54
C ASN A 485 7.68 -2.33 -5.20
N LEU A 486 6.99 -3.37 -4.67
CA LEU A 486 6.98 -4.70 -5.27
C LEU A 486 6.48 -4.67 -6.73
N GLN A 487 5.48 -3.84 -7.01
CA GLN A 487 4.97 -3.62 -8.37
C GLN A 487 6.07 -3.13 -9.33
N GLN A 488 6.96 -2.24 -8.88
CA GLN A 488 8.05 -1.74 -9.71
C GLN A 488 9.01 -2.86 -10.11
N VAL A 489 9.28 -3.80 -9.20
CA VAL A 489 10.11 -4.98 -9.46
C VAL A 489 9.43 -5.92 -10.46
N ILE A 490 8.13 -6.17 -10.30
CA ILE A 490 7.33 -7.00 -11.21
C ILE A 490 7.34 -6.42 -12.62
N VAL A 491 7.00 -5.13 -12.77
CA VAL A 491 6.98 -4.43 -14.06
C VAL A 491 8.36 -4.40 -14.69
N SER A 492 9.42 -4.18 -13.91
CA SER A 492 10.80 -4.22 -14.43
C SER A 492 11.17 -5.61 -14.96
N CYS A 493 10.82 -6.68 -14.24
CA CYS A 493 11.05 -8.05 -14.70
C CYS A 493 10.27 -8.38 -15.99
N LEU A 494 9.00 -7.97 -16.06
CA LEU A 494 8.17 -8.12 -17.25
C LEU A 494 8.73 -7.35 -18.43
N TYR A 495 9.19 -6.12 -18.22
CA TYR A 495 9.84 -5.30 -19.24
C TYR A 495 11.09 -6.00 -19.80
N PHE A 496 11.96 -6.57 -18.95
CA PHE A 496 13.11 -7.33 -19.43
C PHE A 496 12.71 -8.58 -20.23
N ALA A 497 11.70 -9.33 -19.77
CA ALA A 497 11.21 -10.51 -20.46
C ALA A 497 10.62 -10.17 -21.84
N TYR A 498 9.75 -9.15 -21.87
CA TYR A 498 9.13 -8.61 -23.08
C TYR A 498 10.17 -8.11 -24.08
N ASN A 499 11.09 -7.25 -23.65
CA ASN A 499 12.13 -6.74 -24.54
C ASN A 499 13.03 -7.85 -25.04
N THR A 500 13.38 -8.84 -24.22
CA THR A 500 14.18 -9.98 -24.70
C THR A 500 13.47 -10.73 -25.84
N VAL A 501 12.16 -10.92 -25.74
CA VAL A 501 11.34 -11.55 -26.79
C VAL A 501 11.29 -10.67 -28.04
N TYR A 502 11.06 -9.37 -27.87
CA TYR A 502 10.98 -8.42 -28.97
C TYR A 502 12.31 -8.26 -29.71
N THR A 503 13.42 -8.08 -28.97
CA THR A 503 14.78 -8.05 -29.52
C THR A 503 15.06 -9.32 -30.31
N CYS A 504 14.69 -10.52 -29.82
CA CYS A 504 14.85 -11.75 -30.61
C CYS A 504 14.13 -11.70 -31.97
N MET A 505 12.94 -11.08 -32.04
CA MET A 505 12.18 -10.98 -33.29
C MET A 505 12.85 -10.03 -34.27
N VAL A 506 13.18 -8.82 -33.82
CA VAL A 506 13.81 -7.79 -34.65
C VAL A 506 15.19 -8.24 -35.12
N SER A 507 15.98 -8.82 -34.22
CA SER A 507 17.27 -9.42 -34.54
C SER A 507 17.21 -10.52 -35.61
N ALA A 508 16.17 -11.35 -35.57
CA ALA A 508 15.98 -12.39 -36.58
C ALA A 508 15.50 -11.81 -37.92
N ASP A 509 14.65 -10.78 -37.89
CA ASP A 509 14.22 -10.06 -39.09
C ASP A 509 15.41 -9.39 -39.77
N GLU A 510 16.22 -8.66 -39.01
CA GLU A 510 17.46 -8.03 -39.47
C GLU A 510 18.41 -9.06 -40.09
N TRP A 511 18.68 -10.17 -39.40
CA TRP A 511 19.49 -11.27 -39.93
C TRP A 511 18.93 -11.86 -41.23
N SER A 512 17.60 -11.98 -41.33
CA SER A 512 16.96 -12.52 -42.53
C SER A 512 17.08 -11.59 -43.74
N ARG A 513 17.06 -10.26 -43.54
CA ARG A 513 17.23 -9.28 -44.61
C ARG A 513 18.62 -9.32 -45.26
N PHE A 514 19.65 -9.65 -44.48
CA PHE A 514 21.00 -9.86 -45.02
C PHE A 514 21.11 -11.10 -45.94
N SER A 515 20.12 -12.00 -45.93
CA SER A 515 20.11 -13.20 -46.78
C SER A 515 19.36 -13.03 -48.11
N THR A 516 18.67 -11.90 -48.30
CA THR A 516 17.80 -11.62 -49.46
C THR A 516 18.36 -10.58 -50.43
N HIS A 517 19.49 -9.96 -50.10
CA HIS A 517 20.30 -9.14 -51.01
C HIS A 517 21.47 -9.97 -51.52
#